data_AF-A0A9D2SQD8-F1
#
_entry.id   AF-A0A9D2SQD8-F1
#
_cell.length_a   1.000
_cell.length_b   1.000
_cell.length_c   1.000
_cell.angle_alpha   90.00
_cell.angle_beta   90.00
_cell.angle_gamma   90.00
#
_symmetry.space_group_name_H-M   'P 1'
#
loop_
_entity.id
_entity.type
_entity.pdbx_description
1 polymer ?
#
loop_
_entity_poly.entity_id
_entity_poly.type
_entity_poly.pdbx_seq_one_letter_code
_entity_poly.pdbx_strand_id
1 'polypeptide(L)'
;MYKIAVMGDQDSIYGFAALGLTPFSITDPQAAGRKLRELAEGGYAVIYITEALAAGMEAEIARYTESGLPAVILIPGASGNTGQGMSAVKKSVERAVGSDIIFGG
;
A
#
# COMPACT_ATOMS: atom_id res chain seq x y z
N MET A 1 -10.27 2.76 18.86
CA MET A 1 -9.94 3.66 17.75
C MET A 1 -8.94 2.94 16.87
N TYR A 2 -9.20 2.81 15.57
CA TYR A 2 -8.28 2.12 14.67
C TYR A 2 -7.05 2.97 14.37
N LYS A 3 -5.89 2.34 14.27
CA LYS A 3 -4.62 3.00 13.94
C LYS A 3 -4.41 3.03 12.43
N ILE A 4 -3.70 4.05 11.96
CA ILE A 4 -3.34 4.22 10.55
C ILE A 4 -1.81 4.34 10.45
N ALA A 5 -1.22 3.59 9.52
CA ALA A 5 0.21 3.59 9.27
C ALA A 5 0.52 4.09 7.86
N VAL A 6 1.74 4.59 7.67
CA VAL A 6 2.32 4.83 6.35
C VAL A 6 3.75 4.27 6.30
N MET A 7 4.10 3.61 5.20
CA MET A 7 5.38 2.96 4.99
C MET A 7 6.01 3.43 3.67
N GLY A 8 7.31 3.74 3.69
CA GLY A 8 8.04 4.22 2.51
C GLY A 8 9.38 4.83 2.87
N ASP A 9 10.01 5.51 1.91
CA ASP A 9 11.17 6.34 2.19
C ASP A 9 10.77 7.56 3.05
N GLN A 10 11.75 8.09 3.80
CA GLN A 10 11.52 9.17 4.76
C GLN A 10 10.90 10.41 4.12
N ASP A 11 11.39 10.81 2.95
CA ASP A 11 11.00 12.04 2.27
C ASP A 11 9.55 11.99 1.79
N SER A 12 9.08 10.81 1.38
CA SER A 12 7.70 10.57 0.99
C SER A 12 6.71 10.61 2.16
N ILE A 13 7.09 10.08 3.33
CA ILE A 13 6.11 9.72 4.36
C ILE A 13 6.07 10.66 5.58
N TYR A 14 7.12 11.46 5.79
CA TYR A 14 7.25 12.24 7.03
C TYR A 14 6.09 13.22 7.24
N GLY A 15 5.58 13.83 6.16
CA GLY A 15 4.46 14.77 6.21
C GLY A 15 3.15 14.20 6.76
N PHE A 16 2.95 12.88 6.70
CA PHE A 16 1.74 12.23 7.19
C PHE A 16 1.67 12.13 8.71
N ALA A 17 2.80 12.28 9.42
CA ALA A 17 2.81 12.33 10.88
C ALA A 17 1.97 13.51 11.41
N ALA A 18 1.97 14.64 10.72
CA ALA A 18 1.15 15.81 11.05
C ALA A 18 -0.36 15.54 10.93
N LEU A 19 -0.74 14.51 10.16
CA LEU A 19 -2.13 14.08 9.97
C LEU A 19 -2.52 12.92 10.91
N GLY A 20 -1.65 12.54 11.84
CA GLY A 20 -1.91 11.49 12.84
C GLY A 20 -1.67 10.05 12.34
N LEU A 21 -1.06 9.87 11.16
CA LEU A 21 -0.59 8.56 10.73
C LEU A 21 0.73 8.22 11.42
N THR A 22 0.98 6.93 11.66
CA THR A 22 2.27 6.46 12.18
C THR A 22 3.23 6.18 11.02
N PRO A 23 4.29 6.98 10.81
CA PRO A 23 5.26 6.73 9.74
C PRO A 23 6.24 5.62 10.13
N PHE A 24 6.55 4.76 9.17
CA PHE A 24 7.58 3.73 9.26
C PHE A 24 8.52 3.86 8.05
N SER A 25 9.67 4.50 8.25
CA SER A 25 10.66 4.67 7.20
C SER A 25 11.40 3.37 6.95
N ILE A 26 11.07 2.69 5.85
CA ILE A 26 11.63 1.40 5.47
C ILE A 26 11.71 1.36 3.95
N THR A 27 12.87 1.01 3.41
CA THR A 27 13.10 0.89 1.96
C THR A 27 13.40 -0.54 1.53
N ASP A 28 13.79 -1.43 2.46
CA ASP A 28 14.01 -2.85 2.20
C ASP A 28 12.67 -3.62 2.16
N PRO A 29 12.31 -4.25 1.02
CA PRO A 29 11.03 -4.94 0.90
C PRO A 29 10.85 -6.12 1.86
N GLN A 30 11.93 -6.83 2.21
CA GLN A 30 11.88 -7.96 3.14
C GLN A 30 11.55 -7.50 4.56
N ALA A 31 12.22 -6.45 5.05
CA ALA A 31 11.93 -5.82 6.33
C ALA A 31 10.53 -5.20 6.35
N ALA A 32 10.13 -4.56 5.25
CA ALA A 32 8.81 -3.99 5.13
C ALA A 32 7.72 -5.08 5.17
N GLY A 33 7.93 -6.26 4.57
CA GLY A 33 6.97 -7.37 4.62
C GLY A 33 6.73 -7.87 6.04
N ARG A 34 7.81 -7.99 6.83
CA ARG A 34 7.71 -8.30 8.27
C ARG A 34 6.95 -7.21 9.02
N LYS A 35 7.27 -5.94 8.77
CA LYS A 35 6.57 -4.80 9.39
C LYS A 35 5.09 -4.79 9.05
N LEU A 36 4.71 -5.05 7.79
CA LEU A 36 3.32 -5.11 7.36
C LEU A 36 2.53 -6.15 8.17
N ARG A 37 3.12 -7.33 8.41
CA ARG A 37 2.50 -8.37 9.24
C ARG A 37 2.34 -7.93 10.70
N GLU A 38 3.39 -7.34 11.28
CA GLU A 38 3.31 -6.79 12.64
C GLU A 38 2.20 -5.73 12.77
N LEU A 39 2.03 -4.86 11.77
CA LEU A 39 1.01 -3.83 11.78
C LEU A 39 -0.41 -4.41 11.62
N ALA A 40 -0.56 -5.43 10.76
CA ALA A 40 -1.82 -6.14 10.62
C ALA A 40 -2.25 -6.80 11.95
N GLU A 41 -1.33 -7.49 12.62
CA GLU A 41 -1.56 -8.08 13.95
C GLU A 41 -1.76 -7.01 15.05
N GLY A 42 -1.14 -5.84 14.89
CA GLY A 42 -1.21 -4.70 15.80
C GLY A 42 -2.50 -3.88 15.75
N GLY A 43 -3.50 -4.30 14.96
CA GLY A 43 -4.82 -3.67 14.89
C GLY A 43 -4.86 -2.37 14.09
N TYR A 44 -3.94 -2.20 13.14
CA TYR A 44 -4.03 -1.12 12.15
C TYR A 44 -5.17 -1.42 11.17
N ALA A 45 -6.01 -0.42 10.86
CA ALA A 45 -7.10 -0.60 9.90
C ALA A 45 -6.68 -0.22 8.48
N VAL A 46 -5.79 0.75 8.34
CA VAL A 46 -5.32 1.25 7.05
C VAL A 46 -3.81 1.38 7.10
N ILE A 47 -3.15 0.86 6.06
CA ILE A 47 -1.70 0.92 5.89
C ILE A 47 -1.43 1.47 4.50
N TYR A 48 -0.94 2.71 4.45
CA TYR A 48 -0.46 3.31 3.21
C TYR A 48 0.97 2.85 2.92
N ILE A 49 1.26 2.47 1.68
CA ILE A 49 2.59 2.01 1.26
C ILE A 49 2.96 2.76 -0.01
N THR A 50 4.17 3.32 -0.07
CA THR A 50 4.64 3.92 -1.33
C THR A 50 4.75 2.85 -2.42
N GLU A 51 4.35 3.19 -3.65
CA GLU A 51 4.35 2.21 -4.75
C GLU A 51 5.72 1.60 -5.01
N ALA A 52 6.79 2.39 -4.86
CA ALA A 52 8.16 1.91 -5.01
C ALA A 52 8.50 0.79 -4.02
N LEU A 53 8.06 0.91 -2.77
CA LEU A 53 8.25 -0.12 -1.74
C LEU A 53 7.36 -1.34 -2.01
N ALA A 54 6.11 -1.10 -2.40
CA ALA A 54 5.12 -2.13 -2.68
C ALA A 54 5.56 -3.10 -3.80
N ALA A 55 6.29 -2.59 -4.80
CA ALA A 55 6.82 -3.38 -5.92
C ALA A 55 7.65 -4.59 -5.45
N GLY A 56 8.37 -4.46 -4.33
CA GLY A 56 9.23 -5.52 -3.80
C GLY A 56 8.52 -6.51 -2.88
N MET A 57 7.22 -6.34 -2.62
CA MET A 57 6.48 -7.10 -1.61
C MET A 57 5.05 -7.47 -2.02
N GLU A 58 4.78 -7.54 -3.33
CA GLU A 58 3.46 -7.86 -3.88
C GLU A 58 2.84 -9.11 -3.23
N ALA A 59 3.66 -10.15 -3.01
CA ALA A 59 3.21 -11.40 -2.40
C ALA A 59 2.72 -11.25 -0.95
N GLU A 60 3.31 -10.35 -0.17
CA GLU A 60 2.86 -10.07 1.21
C GLU A 60 1.60 -9.19 1.19
N ILE A 61 1.52 -8.21 0.28
CA ILE A 61 0.34 -7.35 0.13
C ILE A 61 -0.89 -8.17 -0.30
N ALA A 62 -0.71 -9.12 -1.23
CA ALA A 62 -1.78 -9.96 -1.77
C ALA A 62 -2.53 -10.76 -0.69
N ARG A 63 -1.88 -11.06 0.44
CA ARG A 63 -2.50 -11.76 1.58
C ARG A 63 -3.66 -10.97 2.20
N TYR A 64 -3.63 -9.65 2.07
CA TYR A 64 -4.63 -8.76 2.67
C TYR A 64 -5.72 -8.33 1.67
N THR A 65 -5.61 -8.69 0.39
CA THR A 65 -6.58 -8.31 -0.65
C THR A 65 -7.99 -8.83 -0.37
N GLU A 66 -8.12 -10.03 0.20
CA GLU A 66 -9.40 -10.65 0.56
C GLU A 66 -9.72 -10.50 2.06
N SER A 67 -8.82 -9.87 2.82
CA SER A 67 -9.01 -9.64 4.26
C SER A 67 -9.81 -8.37 4.51
N GLY A 68 -10.65 -8.37 5.56
CA GLY A 68 -11.38 -7.17 5.96
C GLY A 68 -10.48 -6.06 6.52
N LEU A 69 -9.37 -6.43 7.17
CA LEU A 69 -8.34 -5.52 7.70
C LEU A 69 -6.95 -6.18 7.66
N PRO A 70 -5.87 -5.39 7.54
CA PRO A 70 -5.86 -3.96 7.19
C PRO A 70 -6.17 -3.72 5.70
N ALA A 71 -6.75 -2.57 5.38
CA ALA A 71 -6.78 -2.07 4.00
C ALA A 71 -5.38 -1.55 3.63
N VAL A 72 -4.76 -2.16 2.63
CA VAL A 72 -3.44 -1.75 2.11
C VAL A 72 -3.64 -0.86 0.90
N ILE A 73 -3.20 0.41 1.00
CA ILE A 73 -3.42 1.43 -0.04
C ILE A 73 -2.07 1.88 -0.58
N LEU A 74 -1.90 1.79 -1.90
CA LEU A 74 -0.69 2.27 -2.56
C LEU A 74 -0.75 3.77 -2.80
N ILE A 75 0.34 4.49 -2.49
CA ILE A 75 0.47 5.93 -2.70
C ILE A 75 1.74 6.26 -3.49
N PRO A 76 1.77 7.36 -4.26
CA PRO A 76 3.01 7.82 -4.87
C PRO A 76 4.05 8.20 -3.80
N GLY A 77 5.33 8.08 -4.15
CA GLY A 77 6.43 8.62 -3.35
C GLY A 77 6.87 10.00 -3.82
N ALA A 78 7.86 10.59 -3.13
CA ALA A 78 8.49 11.86 -3.48
C ALA A 78 9.16 11.83 -4.86
N SER A 79 9.61 10.66 -5.32
CA SER A 79 10.15 10.45 -6.67
C SER A 79 9.06 10.30 -7.76
N GLY A 80 7.77 10.34 -7.38
CA GLY A 80 6.63 10.28 -8.30
C GLY A 80 5.80 9.01 -8.20
N ASN A 81 4.84 8.91 -9.14
CA ASN A 81 3.90 7.79 -9.29
C ASN A 81 4.48 6.74 -10.24
N THR A 82 4.49 5.46 -9.85
CA THR A 82 4.93 4.33 -10.70
C THR A 82 3.77 3.69 -11.48
N GLY A 83 2.52 4.04 -11.16
CA GLY A 83 1.32 3.53 -11.80
C GLY A 83 0.85 2.19 -11.25
N GLN A 84 1.46 1.66 -10.20
CA GLN A 84 1.13 0.35 -9.65
C GLN A 84 -0.27 0.31 -9.04
N GLY A 85 -0.71 1.37 -8.35
CA GLY A 85 -2.07 1.46 -7.83
C GLY A 85 -3.11 1.38 -8.95
N MET A 86 -2.90 2.13 -10.03
CA MET A 86 -3.78 2.12 -11.20
C MET A 86 -3.76 0.78 -11.93
N SER A 87 -2.59 0.13 -12.02
CA SER A 87 -2.47 -1.22 -12.59
C SER A 87 -3.27 -2.24 -11.79
N ALA A 88 -3.25 -2.16 -10.45
CA ALA A 88 -4.04 -3.03 -9.59
C ALA A 88 -5.55 -2.82 -9.78
N VAL A 89 -6.00 -1.56 -9.92
CA VAL A 89 -7.39 -1.23 -10.24
C VAL A 89 -7.79 -1.84 -11.60
N LYS A 90 -6.98 -1.62 -12.64
CA LYS A 90 -7.22 -2.19 -13.98
C LYS A 90 -7.34 -3.72 -13.95
N LYS A 91 -6.39 -4.42 -13.30
CA LYS A 91 -6.44 -5.89 -13.14
C LYS A 91 -7.70 -6.34 -12.42
N SER A 92 -8.14 -5.60 -11.41
CA SER A 92 -9.36 -5.92 -10.66
C SER A 92 -10.62 -5.77 -11.52
N VAL A 93 -10.68 -4.72 -12.36
CA VAL A 93 -11.76 -4.50 -13.33
C VAL A 93 -11.79 -5.61 -14.38
N GLU A 94 -10.64 -5.93 -14.99
CA GLU A 94 -10.53 -7.01 -15.97
C GLU A 94 -10.94 -8.36 -15.38
N ARG A 95 -10.55 -8.66 -14.14
CA ARG A 95 -10.95 -9.90 -13.44
C ARG A 95 -12.44 -9.95 -13.15
N ALA A 96 -13.05 -8.83 -12.77
CA ALA A 96 -14.46 -8.78 -12.38
C ALA A 96 -15.41 -8.72 -13.59
N VAL A 97 -15.03 -8.02 -14.65
CA VAL A 97 -15.90 -7.70 -15.80
C VAL A 97 -15.51 -8.49 -17.07
N GLY A 98 -14.26 -8.97 -17.14
CA GLY A 98 -13.72 -9.67 -18.32
C GLY A 98 -13.10 -8.73 -19.37
N SER A 99 -13.14 -7.42 -19.16
CA SER A 99 -12.55 -6.40 -20.03
C SER A 99 -12.21 -5.14 -19.24
N ASP A 100 -11.29 -4.33 -19.79
CA ASP A 100 -10.96 -3.02 -19.23
C ASP A 100 -12.02 -2.00 -19.66
N ILE A 101 -13.01 -1.79 -18.80
CA ILE A 101 -14.12 -0.83 -19.04
C ILE A 101 -13.84 0.59 -18.53
N ILE A 102 -12.72 0.82 -17.81
CA ILE A 102 -12.43 2.11 -17.18
C ILE A 102 -11.33 2.86 -17.92
N PHE A 103 -10.33 2.17 -18.45
CA PHE A 103 -9.15 2.78 -19.07
C PHE A 103 -8.99 2.45 -20.56
N GLY A 104 -9.90 1.64 -21.13
CA GLY A 104 -9.96 1.35 -22.57
C GLY A 104 -10.75 2.42 -23.33
N GLY A 105 -10.04 3.44 -23.82
CA GLY A 105 -10.50 4.37 -24.87
C GLY A 105 -9.63 4.26 -26.10
#